data_AF-A0A6M0C7W4-F1
#
_entry.id   AF-A0A6M0C7W4-F1
#
_cell.length_a   1.000
_cell.length_b   1.000
_cell.length_c   1.000
_cell.angle_alpha   90.00
_cell.angle_beta   90.00
_cell.angle_gamma   90.00
#
_symmetry.space_group_name_H-M   'P 1'
#
loop_
_entity.id
_entity.type
_entity.pdbx_description
1 polymer ?
#
loop_
_entity_poly.entity_id
_entity_poly.type
_entity_poly.pdbx_seq_one_letter_code
_entity_poly.pdbx_strand_id
1 'polypeptide(L)' 'PVEQLMEEWGIEAIAPVGSEVAYDPRLHQLMEGSVEAGEMVRVRFAGYRQGEKLLYRAKVSPL' A
#
# COMPACT_ATOMS: atom_id res chain seq x y z
N PRO A 1 -10.28 17.85 -1.57
CA PRO A 1 -11.21 17.94 -0.41
C PRO A 1 -11.22 16.67 0.46
N VAL A 2 -11.22 15.48 -0.15
CA VAL A 2 -11.12 14.22 0.60
C VAL A 2 -9.73 14.02 1.20
N GLU A 3 -8.69 14.52 0.53
CA GLU A 3 -7.30 14.44 0.96
C GLU A 3 -7.07 15.18 2.29
N GLN A 4 -7.68 16.36 2.43
CA GLN A 4 -7.66 17.15 3.68
C GLN A 4 -8.36 16.40 4.82
N LEU A 5 -9.50 15.77 4.55
CA LEU A 5 -10.21 14.97 5.56
C LEU A 5 -9.37 13.76 6.00
N MET A 6 -8.67 13.11 5.06
CA MET A 6 -7.79 12.00 5.37
C MET A 6 -6.64 12.44 6.27
N GLU A 7 -6.04 13.59 6.00
CA GLU A 7 -5.01 14.19 6.85
C GLU A 7 -5.56 14.52 8.25
N GLU A 8 -6.72 15.17 8.34
CA GLU A 8 -7.39 15.48 9.63
C GLU A 8 -7.70 14.21 10.45
N TRP A 9 -8.01 13.09 9.78
CA TRP A 9 -8.24 11.80 10.43
C TRP A 9 -6.96 11.01 10.71
N GLY A 10 -5.78 11.52 10.34
CA GLY A 10 -4.51 10.83 10.49
C GLY A 10 -4.41 9.56 9.64
N ILE A 11 -5.06 9.56 8.47
CA ILE A 11 -5.02 8.48 7.50
C ILE A 11 -3.88 8.74 6.52
N GLU A 12 -2.97 7.78 6.44
CA GLU A 12 -1.79 7.84 5.58
C GLU A 12 -1.82 6.76 4.52
N ALA A 13 -1.35 7.10 3.32
CA ALA A 13 -1.11 6.10 2.28
C ALA A 13 0.10 5.23 2.65
N ILE A 14 -0.01 3.92 2.39
CA ILE A 14 1.10 2.96 2.63
C ILE A 14 2.31 3.29 1.74
N ALA A 15 2.05 3.61 0.47
CA ALA A 15 3.05 4.02 -0.51
C ALA A 15 2.38 4.74 -1.70
N PRO A 16 3.10 5.62 -2.41
CA PRO A 16 2.58 6.28 -3.61
C PRO A 16 2.27 5.27 -4.73
N VAL A 17 1.21 5.50 -5.49
CA VAL A 17 0.92 4.70 -6.70
C VAL A 17 2.06 4.87 -7.72
N GLY A 18 2.46 3.76 -8.33
CA GLY A 18 3.59 3.71 -9.27
C GLY A 18 4.96 3.58 -8.60
N SER A 19 5.05 3.73 -7.28
CA SER A 19 6.30 3.45 -6.56
C SER A 19 6.63 1.96 -6.55
N GLU A 20 7.92 1.68 -6.47
CA GLU A 20 8.45 0.33 -6.27
C GLU A 20 8.86 0.19 -4.81
N VAL A 21 8.32 -0.83 -4.14
CA VAL A 21 8.53 -1.07 -2.70
C VAL A 21 8.84 -2.54 -2.45
N ALA A 22 9.54 -2.83 -1.36
CA ALA A 22 9.72 -4.20 -0.89
C ALA A 22 8.36 -4.79 -0.48
N TYR A 23 8.07 -6.00 -0.93
CA TYR A 23 6.80 -6.66 -0.66
C TYR A 23 6.69 -7.06 0.81
N ASP A 24 5.75 -6.45 1.54
CA ASP A 24 5.30 -6.92 2.86
C ASP A 24 3.86 -7.45 2.76
N PRO A 25 3.62 -8.77 2.91
CA PRO A 25 2.28 -9.37 2.88
C PRO A 25 1.30 -8.80 3.92
N ARG A 26 1.81 -8.14 4.97
CA ARG A 26 0.96 -7.47 5.96
C ARG A 26 0.34 -6.20 5.38
N LEU A 27 1.11 -5.45 4.60
CA LEU A 27 0.74 -4.14 4.06
C LEU A 27 0.26 -4.21 2.59
N HIS A 28 0.65 -5.26 1.87
CA HIS A 28 0.43 -5.39 0.43
C HIS A 28 -0.43 -6.61 0.09
N GLN A 29 -1.21 -6.47 -0.98
CA GLN A 29 -1.98 -7.55 -1.59
C GLN A 29 -1.56 -7.69 -3.06
N LEU A 30 -1.01 -8.84 -3.42
CA LEU A 30 -0.71 -9.16 -4.82
C LEU A 30 -2.00 -9.24 -5.63
N MET A 31 -2.00 -8.60 -6.79
CA MET A 31 -3.09 -8.70 -7.76
C MET A 31 -3.01 -9.98 -8.59
N GLU A 32 -1.80 -10.48 -8.82
CA GLU A 32 -1.52 -11.66 -9.62
C GLU A 32 -0.14 -12.23 -9.27
N GLY A 33 0.10 -13.48 -9.67
CA GLY A 33 1.39 -14.13 -9.51
C GLY A 33 1.73 -14.50 -8.06
N SER A 34 3.03 -14.67 -7.82
CA SER A 34 3.61 -14.98 -6.51
C SER A 34 4.92 -14.22 -6.38
N VAL A 35 5.16 -13.65 -5.19
CA VAL A 35 6.34 -12.85 -4.86
C VAL A 35 6.70 -13.15 -3.41
N GLU A 36 7.99 -13.35 -3.13
CA GLU A 36 8.50 -13.56 -1.78
C GLU A 36 8.55 -12.25 -0.99
N ALA A 37 8.42 -12.35 0.33
CA ALA A 37 8.52 -11.17 1.19
C ALA A 37 9.90 -10.50 1.01
N GLY A 38 9.89 -9.19 0.81
CA GLY A 38 11.10 -8.39 0.55
C GLY A 38 11.43 -8.17 -0.91
N GLU A 39 10.88 -8.94 -1.85
CA GLU A 39 11.06 -8.70 -3.29
C GLU A 39 10.35 -7.41 -3.73
N MET A 40 10.89 -6.77 -4.77
CA MET A 40 10.34 -5.50 -5.25
C MET A 40 9.04 -5.70 -6.03
N VAL A 41 8.05 -4.88 -5.71
CA VAL A 41 6.73 -4.86 -6.36
C VAL A 41 6.32 -3.44 -6.70
N ARG A 42 5.46 -3.27 -7.70
CA ARG A 42 4.92 -1.96 -8.07
C ARG A 42 3.54 -1.72 -7.49
N VAL A 43 3.35 -0.57 -6.84
CA VAL A 43 2.04 -0.16 -6.31
C VAL A 43 1.09 0.20 -7.45
N ARG A 44 -0.03 -0.52 -7.54
CA ARG A 44 -1.10 -0.28 -8.52
C ARG A 44 -2.27 0.49 -7.91
N PHE A 45 -2.59 0.22 -6.65
CA PHE A 45 -3.62 0.95 -5.90
C PHE A 45 -3.13 1.28 -4.49
N ALA A 46 -3.40 2.50 -4.04
CA ALA A 46 -3.03 2.97 -2.71
C ALA A 46 -3.70 2.10 -1.63
N GLY A 47 -2.90 1.72 -0.63
CA GLY A 47 -3.37 1.23 0.66
C GLY A 47 -3.34 2.34 1.69
N TYR A 48 -4.02 2.14 2.82
CA TYR A 48 -4.16 3.15 3.86
C TYR A 48 -4.01 2.57 5.26
N ARG A 49 -3.46 3.38 6.16
CA ARG A 49 -3.34 3.10 7.60
C ARG A 49 -3.75 4.33 8.41
N GLN A 50 -4.11 4.11 9.67
CA GLN A 50 -4.31 5.15 10.67
C GLN A 50 -3.45 4.81 11.89
N GLY A 51 -2.29 5.47 12.02
CA GLY A 51 -1.24 5.02 12.95
C GLY A 51 -0.79 3.59 12.64
N GLU A 52 -0.89 2.71 13.64
CA GLU A 52 -0.57 1.28 13.51
C GLU A 52 -1.74 0.44 12.93
N LYS A 53 -2.92 1.02 12.78
CA LYS A 53 -4.10 0.31 12.30
C LYS A 53 -4.10 0.28 10.78
N LEU A 54 -3.96 -0.91 10.19
CA LEU A 54 -4.18 -1.13 8.78
C LEU A 54 -5.67 -0.96 8.44
N LEU A 55 -5.99 -0.05 7.51
CA LEU A 55 -7.35 0.14 7.01
C LEU A 55 -7.56 -0.64 5.71
N TYR A 56 -6.57 -0.58 4.80
CA TYR A 56 -6.60 -1.24 3.51
C TYR A 56 -5.20 -1.55 3.01
N ARG A 57 -4.98 -2.76 2.49
CA ARG A 57 -3.69 -3.13 1.88
C ARG A 57 -3.51 -2.44 0.54
N ALA A 58 -2.30 -2.00 0.24
CA ALA A 58 -1.98 -1.52 -1.10
C ALA A 58 -2.00 -2.70 -2.06
N LYS A 59 -2.60 -2.52 -3.24
CA LYS A 59 -2.56 -3.56 -4.26
C LYS A 59 -1.32 -3.39 -5.11
N VAL A 60 -0.59 -4.47 -5.29
CA VAL A 60 0.71 -4.47 -5.96
C VAL A 60 0.75 -5.53 -7.06
N SER A 61 1.58 -5.32 -8.07
CA SER A 61 1.94 -6.34 -9.05
C SER A 61 3.42 -6.68 -8.91
N PRO A 62 3.84 -7.88 -9.32
CA PRO A 62 5.24 -8.10 -9.71
C PRO A 62 5.72 -6.99 -10.67
N LEU A 63 7.03 -6.77 -10.70
CA LEU A 63 7.65 -5.87 -11.67
C LEU A 63 7.50 -6.39 -13.10
#